data_AF-A0A7J4IYA0-F1
#
_entry.id   AF-A0A7J4IYA0-F1
#
_cell.length_a   1.000
_cell.length_b   1.000
_cell.length_c   1.000
_cell.angle_alpha   90.00
_cell.angle_beta   90.00
_cell.angle_gamma   90.00
#
_symmetry.space_group_name_H-M   'P 1'
#
loop_
_entity.id
_entity.type
_entity.pdbx_description
1 polymer ?
#
loop_
_entity_poly.entity_id
_entity_poly.type
_entity_poly.pdbx_seq_one_letter_code
_entity_poly.pdbx_strand_id
1 'polypeptide(L)'
;MDRDKVIAIVLVVGFAFLIIALFGVAAITGYVLFFTSPEPAQAASGANDQPAWKPPVTGNVGIQSANADGQTDESQSDDLGNEEEEEPAPVCGNSIKESGEACDANSDCSSTQVCNNSCQCVDKPVERAKVEGLQIEKIVSYWCAPDFNGKKGLAAKILRFKNTGTADFTYNGEVQISAETGDTRDSVVTNSAFRFTVKAGKTLDIYGTNLARSSAPFIFLGATPTKTKLTVDFGPTKYIEYEYTLRANDFASVGCL
;
A
#
# COMPACT_ATOMS: atom_id res chain seq x y z
N MET A 1 -51.29 40.60 -34.87
CA MET A 1 -50.33 40.89 -33.80
C MET A 1 -49.80 42.29 -34.06
N ASP A 2 -49.97 43.22 -33.12
CA ASP A 2 -49.62 44.62 -33.32
C ASP A 2 -48.11 44.77 -33.54
N ARG A 3 -47.71 45.60 -34.50
CA ARG A 3 -46.30 45.85 -34.86
C ARG A 3 -45.44 46.18 -33.64
N ASP A 4 -46.01 46.90 -32.68
CA ASP A 4 -45.32 47.30 -31.45
C ASP A 4 -45.06 46.12 -30.50
N LYS A 5 -45.93 45.11 -30.48
CA LYS A 5 -45.71 43.88 -29.70
C LYS A 5 -44.60 43.02 -30.29
N VAL A 6 -44.50 42.98 -31.62
CA VAL A 6 -43.42 42.24 -32.29
C VAL A 6 -42.07 42.90 -32.00
N ILE A 7 -41.99 44.23 -32.08
CA ILE A 7 -40.77 44.98 -31.76
C ILE A 7 -40.35 44.77 -30.30
N ALA A 8 -41.30 44.82 -29.36
CA ALA A 8 -41.01 44.60 -27.94
C ALA A 8 -40.45 43.19 -27.67
N ILE A 9 -41.03 42.16 -28.29
CA ILE A 9 -40.57 40.77 -28.10
C ILE A 9 -39.16 40.57 -28.68
N VAL A 10 -38.87 41.12 -29.86
CA VAL A 10 -37.54 41.02 -30.48
C VAL A 10 -36.48 41.70 -29.61
N LEU A 11 -36.80 42.85 -29.01
CA LEU A 11 -35.87 43.55 -28.11
C LEU A 11 -35.62 42.78 -26.81
N VAL A 12 -36.65 42.21 -26.19
CA VAL A 12 -36.49 41.43 -24.95
C VAL A 12 -35.68 40.15 -25.19
N VAL A 13 -35.97 39.43 -26.28
CA VAL A 13 -35.23 38.22 -26.63
C VAL A 13 -33.78 38.55 -26.98
N GLY A 14 -33.55 39.59 -27.79
CA GLY A 14 -32.19 40.04 -28.14
C GLY A 14 -31.37 40.44 -26.92
N PHE A 15 -31.97 41.15 -25.97
CA PHE A 15 -31.30 41.55 -24.72
C PHE A 15 -30.96 40.36 -23.83
N ALA A 16 -31.84 39.36 -23.74
CA ALA A 16 -31.57 38.13 -22.98
C ALA A 16 -30.37 37.35 -23.54
N PHE A 17 -30.28 37.22 -24.87
CA PHE A 17 -29.12 36.58 -25.52
C PHE A 17 -27.82 37.34 -25.30
N LEU A 18 -27.87 38.68 -25.32
CA LEU A 18 -26.71 39.52 -25.05
C LEU A 18 -26.19 39.33 -23.62
N ILE A 19 -27.08 39.24 -22.62
CA ILE A 19 -26.70 38.96 -21.23
C ILE A 19 -26.04 37.58 -21.10
N ILE A 20 -26.64 36.53 -21.68
CA ILE A 20 -26.10 35.17 -21.61
C ILE A 20 -24.71 35.09 -22.25
N ALA A 21 -24.50 35.75 -23.39
CA ALA A 21 -23.20 35.82 -24.05
C ALA A 21 -22.13 36.51 -23.18
N LEU A 22 -22.50 37.61 -22.50
CA LEU A 22 -21.60 38.32 -21.57
C LEU A 22 -21.17 37.44 -20.40
N PHE A 23 -22.10 36.71 -19.77
CA PHE A 23 -21.76 35.77 -18.69
C PHE A 23 -20.93 34.59 -19.18
N GLY A 24 -21.18 34.09 -20.39
CA GLY A 24 -20.37 33.03 -21.00
C GLY A 24 -18.91 33.44 -21.19
N VAL A 25 -18.66 34.65 -21.70
CA VAL A 25 -17.30 35.17 -21.88
C VAL A 25 -16.61 35.40 -20.53
N ALA A 26 -17.29 35.98 -19.53
CA ALA A 26 -16.72 36.19 -18.21
C ALA A 26 -16.32 34.87 -17.52
N ALA A 27 -17.17 33.83 -17.63
CA ALA A 27 -16.88 32.51 -17.06
C ALA A 27 -15.66 31.84 -17.71
N ILE A 28 -15.55 31.90 -19.03
CA ILE A 28 -14.40 31.32 -19.76
C ILE A 28 -13.11 32.09 -19.42
N THR A 29 -13.15 33.41 -19.41
CA THR A 29 -11.96 34.23 -19.14
C THR A 29 -11.48 34.08 -17.68
N GLY A 30 -12.41 33.99 -16.73
CA GLY A 30 -12.10 33.72 -15.32
C GLY A 30 -11.51 32.32 -15.11
N TYR A 31 -12.04 31.31 -15.83
CA TYR A 31 -11.52 29.94 -15.77
C TYR A 31 -10.08 29.85 -16.27
N VAL A 32 -9.75 30.51 -17.39
CA VAL A 32 -8.39 30.49 -17.93
C VAL A 32 -7.39 31.15 -16.96
N LEU A 33 -7.72 32.31 -16.39
CA LEU A 33 -6.79 33.01 -15.48
C LEU A 33 -6.54 32.25 -14.16
N PHE A 34 -7.54 31.50 -13.67
CA PHE A 34 -7.38 30.74 -12.43
C PHE A 34 -6.53 29.47 -12.62
N PHE A 35 -6.52 28.87 -13.81
CA PHE A 35 -5.77 27.63 -14.07
C PHE A 35 -4.41 27.83 -14.77
N THR A 36 -4.11 29.02 -15.30
CA THR A 36 -2.81 29.30 -15.95
C THR A 36 -1.88 30.17 -15.12
N SER A 37 -2.23 30.46 -13.86
CA SER A 37 -1.33 31.19 -12.96
C SER A 37 -0.04 30.38 -12.77
N PRO A 38 1.13 30.88 -13.21
CA PRO A 38 2.39 30.16 -13.05
C PRO A 38 2.69 29.99 -11.57
N GLU A 39 2.96 28.75 -11.17
CA GLU A 39 3.37 28.39 -9.83
C GLU A 39 4.60 29.21 -9.42
N PRO A 40 4.59 29.88 -8.25
CA PRO A 40 5.73 30.69 -7.83
C PRO A 40 6.95 29.78 -7.69
N ALA A 41 8.00 30.09 -8.44
CA ALA A 41 9.27 29.37 -8.44
C ALA A 41 9.75 29.18 -6.99
N GLN A 42 9.71 27.94 -6.50
CA GLN A 42 10.27 27.60 -5.20
C GLN A 42 11.79 27.71 -5.29
N ALA A 43 12.34 28.59 -4.46
CA ALA A 43 13.77 28.75 -4.28
C ALA A 43 14.38 27.42 -3.82
N ALA A 44 15.28 26.88 -4.64
CA ALA A 44 16.09 25.73 -4.28
C ALA A 44 17.02 26.10 -3.13
N SER A 45 16.81 25.51 -1.95
CA SER A 45 17.71 25.63 -0.81
C SER A 45 18.07 24.24 -0.27
N GLY A 46 19.38 23.94 -0.31
CA GLY A 46 20.09 23.04 0.62
C GLY A 46 19.79 21.54 0.45
N ALA A 47 20.75 20.74 -0.04
CA ALA A 47 21.89 20.20 0.72
C ALA A 47 21.56 18.83 1.36
N ASN A 48 22.27 17.82 0.84
CA ASN A 48 22.74 16.57 1.47
C ASN A 48 22.15 16.22 2.85
N ASP A 49 21.45 15.08 2.91
CA ASP A 49 21.97 13.87 3.57
C ASP A 49 20.86 12.82 3.64
N GLN A 50 20.97 11.75 2.84
CA GLN A 50 20.38 10.47 3.22
C GLN A 50 21.24 9.29 2.73
N PRO A 51 21.27 8.19 3.49
CA PRO A 51 22.34 7.20 3.48
C PRO A 51 22.14 6.14 2.40
N ALA A 52 23.25 5.76 1.76
CA ALA A 52 23.31 4.65 0.83
C ALA A 52 22.96 3.33 1.55
N TRP A 53 21.81 2.76 1.21
CA TRP A 53 21.45 1.41 1.61
C TRP A 53 22.30 0.41 0.80
N LYS A 54 23.28 -0.21 1.46
CA LYS A 54 24.04 -1.34 0.90
C LYS A 54 23.20 -2.62 1.07
N PRO A 55 22.99 -3.42 0.02
CA PRO A 55 22.42 -4.76 0.18
C PRO A 55 23.38 -5.67 0.97
N PRO A 56 22.86 -6.66 1.70
CA PRO A 56 23.68 -7.59 2.46
C PRO A 56 24.56 -8.42 1.52
N VAL A 57 25.86 -8.39 1.79
CA VAL A 57 26.87 -9.24 1.16
C VAL A 57 26.61 -10.67 1.59
N THR A 58 26.24 -11.52 0.64
CA THR A 58 26.30 -12.98 0.79
C THR A 58 27.76 -13.37 1.02
N GLY A 59 28.07 -13.72 2.27
CA GLY A 59 29.35 -14.31 2.63
C GLY A 59 29.47 -15.69 1.98
N ASN A 60 30.22 -15.76 0.88
CA ASN A 60 30.81 -17.00 0.39
C ASN A 60 31.78 -17.51 1.45
N VAL A 61 31.42 -18.60 2.12
CA VAL A 61 32.34 -19.40 2.92
C VAL A 61 33.38 -19.97 1.95
N GLY A 62 34.61 -19.50 2.08
CA GLY A 62 35.76 -19.99 1.34
C GLY A 62 36.09 -21.42 1.78
N ILE A 63 36.05 -22.35 0.83
CA ILE A 63 36.73 -23.63 0.94
C ILE A 63 38.07 -23.49 0.21
N GLN A 64 39.14 -23.38 0.99
CA GLN A 64 40.52 -23.66 0.62
C GLN A 64 41.12 -24.40 1.82
N SER A 65 42.05 -25.34 1.73
CA SER A 65 42.64 -26.18 0.68
C SER A 65 43.69 -26.97 1.45
N ALA A 66 43.83 -28.28 1.26
CA ALA A 66 45.11 -28.95 1.49
C ALA A 66 45.17 -30.32 0.80
N ASN A 67 46.11 -30.43 -0.14
CA ASN A 67 46.73 -31.66 -0.63
C ASN A 67 47.37 -32.47 0.52
N ALA A 68 47.45 -33.80 0.37
CA ALA A 68 48.72 -34.55 0.44
C ALA A 68 48.54 -36.01 0.03
N ASP A 69 49.51 -36.49 -0.76
CA ASP A 69 49.80 -37.87 -1.14
C ASP A 69 50.05 -38.81 0.06
N GLY A 70 49.95 -40.13 -0.17
CA GLY A 70 50.89 -41.08 0.45
C GLY A 70 50.32 -42.24 1.27
N GLN A 71 50.05 -43.35 0.57
CA GLN A 71 50.38 -44.75 0.88
C GLN A 71 50.95 -45.16 2.26
N THR A 72 50.41 -46.28 2.80
CA THR A 72 50.98 -47.44 3.54
C THR A 72 50.08 -47.80 4.74
N ASP A 73 49.37 -48.93 4.72
CA ASP A 73 49.80 -50.29 5.11
C ASP A 73 49.68 -50.55 6.63
N GLU A 74 49.28 -51.78 6.95
CA GLU A 74 48.71 -52.33 8.18
C GLU A 74 49.33 -51.89 9.52
N SER A 75 48.49 -51.75 10.57
CA SER A 75 48.66 -52.43 11.86
C SER A 75 47.51 -52.14 12.84
N GLN A 76 47.01 -53.22 13.44
CA GLN A 76 46.11 -53.28 14.59
C GLN A 76 46.65 -52.54 15.82
N SER A 77 45.76 -51.88 16.55
CA SER A 77 45.78 -51.90 18.02
C SER A 77 44.42 -51.45 18.56
N ASP A 78 43.88 -52.28 19.44
CA ASP A 78 42.66 -52.08 20.20
C ASP A 78 42.67 -50.74 20.96
N ASP A 79 41.63 -49.91 20.77
CA ASP A 79 41.35 -48.80 21.67
C ASP A 79 39.83 -48.69 21.89
N LEU A 80 39.49 -48.41 23.14
CA LEU A 80 38.20 -48.64 23.77
C LEU A 80 37.12 -47.80 23.09
N GLY A 81 36.07 -48.48 22.60
CA GLY A 81 34.85 -47.85 22.13
C GLY A 81 34.20 -47.02 23.23
N ASN A 82 34.51 -45.74 23.25
CA ASN A 82 33.63 -44.73 23.80
C ASN A 82 32.63 -44.45 22.67
N GLU A 83 31.49 -45.15 22.71
CA GLU A 83 30.33 -44.77 21.91
C GLU A 83 29.97 -43.35 22.34
N GLU A 84 30.44 -42.37 21.56
CA GLU A 84 29.99 -40.99 21.63
C GLU A 84 28.52 -41.03 21.22
N GLU A 85 27.65 -41.24 22.22
CA GLU A 85 26.20 -41.25 22.09
C GLU A 85 25.80 -39.88 21.55
N GLU A 86 25.62 -39.84 20.22
CA GLU A 86 25.22 -38.64 19.49
C GLU A 86 23.86 -38.22 20.05
N GLU A 87 23.83 -37.19 20.92
CA GLU A 87 22.59 -36.69 21.49
C GLU A 87 21.62 -36.38 20.35
N PRO A 88 20.35 -36.83 20.45
CA PRO A 88 19.39 -36.64 19.38
C PRO A 88 19.27 -35.15 19.04
N ALA A 89 19.19 -34.85 17.75
CA ALA A 89 19.00 -33.47 17.29
C ALA A 89 17.72 -32.89 17.93
N PRO A 90 17.75 -31.64 18.42
CA PRO A 90 16.62 -31.02 19.09
C PRO A 90 15.39 -30.98 18.17
N VAL A 91 14.22 -31.31 18.72
CA VAL A 91 12.93 -31.43 18.05
C VAL A 91 11.97 -30.38 18.58
N CYS A 92 11.87 -29.30 17.82
CA CYS A 92 10.96 -28.23 18.16
C CYS A 92 9.48 -28.65 18.18
N GLY A 93 8.81 -28.37 19.29
CA GLY A 93 7.41 -28.66 19.55
C GLY A 93 7.14 -30.00 20.23
N ASN A 94 8.16 -30.63 20.83
CA ASN A 94 8.04 -31.91 21.55
C ASN A 94 7.64 -31.74 23.04
N SER A 95 7.35 -30.51 23.47
CA SER A 95 7.08 -30.08 24.86
C SER A 95 8.27 -30.18 25.82
N ILE A 96 9.49 -30.32 25.29
CA ILE A 96 10.74 -30.42 26.05
C ILE A 96 11.72 -29.42 25.46
N LYS A 97 12.17 -28.46 26.27
CA LYS A 97 13.17 -27.50 25.83
C LYS A 97 14.55 -28.17 25.73
N GLU A 98 15.05 -28.34 24.53
CA GLU A 98 16.35 -28.97 24.25
C GLU A 98 17.48 -27.95 24.05
N SER A 99 18.73 -28.45 24.00
CA SER A 99 19.91 -27.59 23.85
C SER A 99 19.87 -26.84 22.51
N GLY A 100 19.89 -25.51 22.57
CA GLY A 100 19.82 -24.63 21.39
C GLY A 100 18.43 -24.05 21.10
N GLU A 101 17.39 -24.48 21.80
CA GLU A 101 16.04 -23.92 21.68
C GLU A 101 15.83 -22.73 22.62
N ALA A 102 15.15 -21.69 22.15
CA ALA A 102 14.76 -20.56 23.01
C ALA A 102 13.49 -20.89 23.81
N CYS A 103 12.60 -21.69 23.22
CA CYS A 103 11.30 -22.10 23.73
C CYS A 103 10.88 -23.43 23.11
N ASP A 104 9.89 -24.10 23.70
CA ASP A 104 9.21 -25.27 23.09
C ASP A 104 7.69 -25.19 23.34
N ALA A 105 6.85 -25.59 22.39
CA ALA A 105 5.39 -25.75 22.51
C ALA A 105 4.61 -24.60 23.22
N ASN A 106 5.12 -23.37 23.16
CA ASN A 106 4.65 -22.14 23.83
C ASN A 106 4.99 -21.97 25.32
N SER A 107 5.83 -22.81 25.92
CA SER A 107 6.46 -22.49 27.20
C SER A 107 7.68 -21.57 26.99
N ASP A 108 8.12 -20.93 28.07
CA ASP A 108 9.40 -20.21 28.17
C ASP A 108 9.53 -18.87 27.42
N CYS A 109 8.54 -18.49 26.59
CA CYS A 109 8.46 -17.15 26.03
C CYS A 109 7.76 -16.15 26.97
N SER A 110 8.10 -14.87 26.81
CA SER A 110 7.43 -13.79 27.56
C SER A 110 5.93 -13.68 27.21
N SER A 111 5.17 -12.97 28.04
CA SER A 111 3.72 -12.79 27.83
C SER A 111 3.35 -12.09 26.51
N THR A 112 4.31 -11.44 25.85
CA THR A 112 4.15 -10.77 24.55
C THR A 112 4.68 -11.60 23.38
N GLN A 113 5.18 -12.82 23.62
CA GLN A 113 5.81 -13.66 22.61
C GLN A 113 5.14 -15.04 22.49
N VAL A 114 5.33 -15.69 21.34
CA VAL A 114 4.93 -17.07 21.05
C VAL A 114 6.13 -17.82 20.49
N CYS A 115 6.16 -19.13 20.71
CA CYS A 115 7.20 -19.96 20.16
C CYS A 115 6.90 -20.25 18.69
N ASN A 116 7.83 -19.94 17.78
CA ASN A 116 7.67 -20.28 16.37
C ASN A 116 8.13 -21.72 16.07
N ASN A 117 7.91 -22.18 14.83
CA ASN A 117 8.31 -23.53 14.38
C ASN A 117 9.84 -23.75 14.30
N SER A 118 10.64 -22.73 14.62
CA SER A 118 12.10 -22.81 14.73
C SER A 118 12.57 -22.68 16.17
N CYS A 119 11.66 -22.84 17.13
CA CYS A 119 11.90 -22.76 18.57
C CYS A 119 12.57 -21.46 19.00
N GLN A 120 12.14 -20.36 18.36
CA GLN A 120 12.49 -19.00 18.72
C GLN A 120 11.25 -18.28 19.28
N CYS A 121 11.46 -17.50 20.34
CA CYS A 121 10.43 -16.58 20.82
C CYS A 121 10.29 -15.42 19.84
N VAL A 122 9.14 -15.35 19.18
CA VAL A 122 8.77 -14.23 18.30
C VAL A 122 7.62 -13.47 18.93
N ASP A 123 7.49 -12.18 18.63
CA ASP A 123 6.37 -11.40 19.15
C ASP A 123 5.02 -12.01 18.73
N LYS A 124 4.07 -12.00 19.67
CA LYS A 124 2.69 -12.42 19.42
C LYS A 124 2.17 -11.66 18.20
N PRO A 125 1.57 -12.37 17.21
CA PRO A 125 0.83 -11.70 16.17
C PRO A 125 -0.19 -10.76 16.80
N VAL A 126 -0.09 -9.47 16.46
CA VAL A 126 -1.05 -8.47 16.94
C VAL A 126 -2.40 -8.80 16.33
N GLU A 127 -3.38 -9.14 17.17
CA GLU A 127 -4.73 -9.41 16.68
C GLU A 127 -5.28 -8.13 16.04
N ARG A 128 -5.72 -8.26 14.79
CA ARG A 128 -6.19 -7.13 13.97
C ARG A 128 -7.71 -7.12 14.00
N ALA A 129 -8.28 -5.96 14.33
CA ALA A 129 -9.71 -5.74 14.37
C ALA A 129 -10.18 -4.91 13.17
N LYS A 130 -11.30 -5.31 12.57
CA LYS A 130 -11.96 -4.50 11.56
C LYS A 130 -12.52 -3.22 12.20
N VAL A 131 -12.34 -2.07 11.55
CA VAL A 131 -12.92 -0.82 12.01
C VAL A 131 -14.42 -0.81 11.70
N GLU A 132 -15.23 -0.82 12.75
CA GLU A 132 -16.67 -0.70 12.62
C GLU A 132 -17.09 0.72 12.23
N GLY A 133 -18.10 0.84 11.36
CA GLY A 133 -18.65 2.14 10.94
C GLY A 133 -17.78 2.92 9.96
N LEU A 134 -16.65 2.40 9.50
CA LEU A 134 -15.86 3.00 8.41
C LEU A 134 -15.74 2.00 7.25
N GLN A 135 -16.01 2.46 6.03
CA GLN A 135 -15.89 1.62 4.84
C GLN A 135 -15.35 2.41 3.66
N ILE A 136 -14.73 1.71 2.70
CA ILE A 136 -14.45 2.29 1.38
C ILE A 136 -15.77 2.31 0.62
N GLU A 137 -16.27 3.50 0.27
CA GLU A 137 -17.50 3.66 -0.50
C GLU A 137 -17.27 3.31 -1.96
N LYS A 138 -16.18 3.81 -2.55
CA LYS A 138 -15.80 3.57 -3.94
C LYS A 138 -14.37 4.03 -4.24
N ILE A 139 -13.86 3.54 -5.35
CA ILE A 139 -12.72 4.12 -6.06
C ILE A 139 -13.25 5.28 -6.91
N VAL A 140 -12.72 6.49 -6.73
CA VAL A 140 -13.26 7.71 -7.36
C VAL A 140 -12.63 7.98 -8.72
N SER A 141 -11.36 7.65 -8.90
CA SER A 141 -10.66 7.84 -10.16
C SER A 141 -9.73 6.69 -10.48
N TYR A 142 -9.77 6.29 -11.75
CA TYR A 142 -8.88 5.32 -12.35
C TYR A 142 -7.86 6.02 -13.24
N TRP A 143 -6.73 5.35 -13.46
CA TRP A 143 -5.71 5.76 -14.40
C TRP A 143 -5.01 4.52 -14.97
N CYS A 144 -4.47 4.64 -16.18
CA CYS A 144 -3.66 3.58 -16.79
C CYS A 144 -2.18 3.74 -16.45
N ALA A 145 -1.65 2.92 -15.55
CA ALA A 145 -0.25 3.00 -15.12
C ALA A 145 0.50 1.68 -15.38
N PRO A 146 1.81 1.72 -15.64
CA PRO A 146 2.63 0.52 -15.60
C PRO A 146 2.77 0.01 -14.16
N ASP A 147 2.78 -1.32 -13.99
CA ASP A 147 3.24 -1.99 -12.77
C ASP A 147 4.78 -1.93 -12.65
N PHE A 148 5.34 -2.54 -11.60
CA PHE A 148 6.80 -2.63 -11.40
C PHE A 148 7.54 -3.41 -12.50
N ASN A 149 6.82 -4.20 -13.30
CA ASN A 149 7.35 -4.96 -14.44
C ASN A 149 7.10 -4.24 -15.78
N GLY A 150 6.58 -3.01 -15.77
CA GLY A 150 6.24 -2.24 -16.96
C GLY A 150 4.93 -2.63 -17.64
N LYS A 151 4.16 -3.59 -17.11
CA LYS A 151 2.85 -3.98 -17.64
C LYS A 151 1.82 -2.91 -17.30
N LYS A 152 1.17 -2.37 -18.33
CA LYS A 152 0.08 -1.40 -18.13
C LYS A 152 -1.13 -2.08 -17.48
N GLY A 153 -1.75 -1.38 -16.55
CA GLY A 153 -2.96 -1.83 -15.90
C GLY A 153 -3.67 -0.69 -15.18
N LEU A 154 -4.79 -1.03 -14.58
CA LEU A 154 -5.63 -0.09 -13.86
C LEU A 154 -4.95 0.28 -12.53
N ALA A 155 -4.94 1.56 -12.22
CA ALA A 155 -4.49 2.09 -10.95
C ALA A 155 -5.55 3.03 -10.35
N ALA A 156 -5.66 3.06 -9.02
CA ALA A 156 -6.49 4.02 -8.30
C ALA A 156 -5.65 5.19 -7.77
N LYS A 157 -6.12 6.42 -8.01
CA LYS A 157 -5.53 7.64 -7.45
C LYS A 157 -6.32 8.20 -6.27
N ILE A 158 -7.61 7.91 -6.21
CA ILE A 158 -8.50 8.47 -5.20
C ILE A 158 -9.40 7.38 -4.65
N LEU A 159 -9.36 7.19 -3.33
CA LEU A 159 -10.25 6.30 -2.59
C LEU A 159 -11.19 7.14 -1.72
N ARG A 160 -12.50 6.86 -1.79
CA ARG A 160 -13.50 7.50 -0.94
C ARG A 160 -13.87 6.60 0.22
N PHE A 161 -13.73 7.11 1.42
CA PHE A 161 -14.18 6.51 2.66
C PHE A 161 -15.53 7.12 3.04
N LYS A 162 -16.39 6.33 3.66
CA LYS A 162 -17.63 6.78 4.28
C LYS A 162 -17.68 6.29 5.71
N ASN A 163 -17.96 7.21 6.63
CA ASN A 163 -18.28 6.85 8.01
C ASN A 163 -19.78 6.57 8.10
N THR A 164 -20.15 5.30 8.23
CA THR A 164 -21.50 4.79 8.45
C THR A 164 -21.84 4.64 9.93
N GLY A 165 -20.87 4.84 10.82
CA GLY A 165 -21.06 4.86 12.26
C GLY A 165 -21.83 6.09 12.76
N THR A 166 -22.19 6.04 14.04
CA THR A 166 -22.91 7.12 14.74
C THR A 166 -21.97 8.15 15.37
N ALA A 167 -20.68 7.86 15.44
CA ALA A 167 -19.64 8.73 15.99
C ALA A 167 -18.61 9.10 14.94
N ASP A 168 -17.89 10.20 15.17
CA ASP A 168 -16.78 10.62 14.31
C ASP A 168 -15.62 9.62 14.38
N PHE A 169 -15.04 9.30 13.24
CA PHE A 169 -13.81 8.50 13.16
C PHE A 169 -12.62 9.44 12.99
N THR A 170 -11.68 9.43 13.95
CA THR A 170 -10.44 10.21 13.86
C THR A 170 -9.24 9.27 13.89
N TYR A 171 -8.31 9.50 12.97
CA TYR A 171 -7.05 8.76 12.92
C TYR A 171 -5.87 9.71 12.75
N ASN A 172 -4.79 9.41 13.50
CA ASN A 172 -3.54 10.15 13.51
C ASN A 172 -2.39 9.15 13.40
N GLY A 173 -1.86 9.00 12.19
CA GLY A 173 -0.80 8.06 11.90
C GLY A 173 -0.74 7.76 10.41
N GLU A 174 0.25 6.97 10.02
CA GLU A 174 0.35 6.46 8.66
C GLU A 174 -0.77 5.45 8.38
N VAL A 175 -1.32 5.53 7.18
CA VAL A 175 -2.32 4.59 6.66
C VAL A 175 -1.64 3.80 5.55
N GLN A 176 -1.60 2.48 5.68
CA GLN A 176 -1.14 1.60 4.62
C GLN A 176 -2.36 1.14 3.80
N ILE A 177 -2.27 1.23 2.48
CA ILE A 177 -3.32 0.83 1.55
C ILE A 177 -2.70 -0.24 0.66
N SER A 178 -3.30 -1.43 0.66
CA SER A 178 -2.82 -2.58 -0.10
C SER A 178 -3.91 -3.08 -1.04
N ALA A 179 -3.50 -3.47 -2.25
CA ALA A 179 -4.34 -4.06 -3.28
C ALA A 179 -3.82 -5.46 -3.61
N GLU A 180 -4.72 -6.43 -3.64
CA GLU A 180 -4.42 -7.81 -4.03
C GLU A 180 -5.36 -8.24 -5.15
N THR A 181 -4.78 -8.65 -6.28
CA THR A 181 -5.50 -8.97 -7.51
C THR A 181 -4.84 -10.16 -8.20
N GLY A 182 -5.41 -11.36 -8.00
CA GLY A 182 -4.73 -12.60 -8.40
C GLY A 182 -3.36 -12.68 -7.74
N ASP A 183 -2.30 -12.84 -8.54
CA ASP A 183 -0.92 -12.91 -8.06
C ASP A 183 -0.25 -11.54 -7.86
N THR A 184 -0.94 -10.45 -8.22
CA THR A 184 -0.39 -9.10 -8.11
C THR A 184 -0.74 -8.49 -6.76
N ARG A 185 0.28 -7.95 -6.08
CA ARG A 185 0.12 -7.15 -4.86
C ARG A 185 0.83 -5.81 -5.01
N ASP A 186 0.14 -4.73 -4.64
CA ASP A 186 0.74 -3.40 -4.51
C ASP A 186 0.36 -2.79 -3.16
N SER A 187 1.24 -1.98 -2.58
CA SER A 187 1.00 -1.33 -1.30
C SER A 187 1.64 0.05 -1.23
N VAL A 188 0.85 1.03 -0.81
CA VAL A 188 1.25 2.42 -0.60
C VAL A 188 1.01 2.82 0.85
N VAL A 189 1.79 3.78 1.34
CA VAL A 189 1.58 4.38 2.66
C VAL A 189 1.24 5.85 2.46
N THR A 190 0.41 6.43 3.31
CA THR A 190 0.20 7.89 3.34
C THR A 190 1.42 8.61 3.88
N ASN A 191 1.55 9.91 3.61
CA ASN A 191 2.57 10.71 4.28
C ASN A 191 2.36 10.75 5.81
N SER A 192 3.44 10.93 6.57
CA SER A 192 3.42 10.95 8.04
C SER A 192 2.62 12.11 8.65
N ALA A 193 2.32 13.13 7.85
CA ALA A 193 1.47 14.26 8.21
C ALA A 193 -0.03 13.95 8.01
N PHE A 194 -0.40 12.80 7.46
CA PHE A 194 -1.77 12.48 7.14
C PHE A 194 -2.57 12.23 8.44
N ARG A 195 -3.46 13.17 8.74
CA ARG A 195 -4.37 13.14 9.89
C ARG A 195 -5.75 13.52 9.41
N PHE A 196 -6.76 12.77 9.83
CA PHE A 196 -8.11 13.04 9.36
C PHE A 196 -9.18 12.70 10.38
N THR A 197 -10.31 13.37 10.21
CA THR A 197 -11.57 13.05 10.89
C THR A 197 -12.66 12.89 9.84
N VAL A 198 -13.30 11.72 9.81
CA VAL A 198 -14.51 11.49 9.01
C VAL A 198 -15.71 11.62 9.94
N LYS A 199 -16.47 12.70 9.78
CA LYS A 199 -17.68 12.93 10.57
C LYS A 199 -18.73 11.84 10.33
N ALA A 200 -19.54 11.52 11.33
CA ALA A 200 -20.62 10.55 11.18
C ALA A 200 -21.52 10.87 9.96
N GLY A 201 -21.76 9.87 9.11
CA GLY A 201 -22.54 10.01 7.87
C GLY A 201 -21.85 10.80 6.75
N LYS A 202 -20.59 11.22 6.92
CA LYS A 202 -19.82 11.96 5.90
C LYS A 202 -18.77 11.09 5.23
N THR A 203 -18.18 11.64 4.18
CA THR A 203 -17.15 11.00 3.36
C THR A 203 -15.84 11.75 3.43
N LEU A 204 -14.74 11.03 3.19
CA LEU A 204 -13.39 11.58 3.02
C LEU A 204 -12.75 10.94 1.79
N ASP A 205 -12.07 11.74 0.99
CA ASP A 205 -11.27 11.25 -0.13
C ASP A 205 -9.79 11.27 0.25
N ILE A 206 -9.09 10.14 0.03
CA ILE A 206 -7.62 10.08 0.05
C ILE A 206 -7.15 10.26 -1.39
N TYR A 207 -6.37 11.32 -1.63
CA TYR A 207 -5.81 11.65 -2.93
C TYR A 207 -4.39 11.12 -3.06
N GLY A 208 -3.89 11.02 -4.30
CA GLY A 208 -2.50 10.65 -4.58
C GLY A 208 -1.48 11.56 -3.86
N THR A 209 -1.78 12.84 -3.65
CA THR A 209 -0.92 13.77 -2.89
C THR A 209 -0.80 13.43 -1.40
N ASN A 210 -1.72 12.61 -0.88
CA ASN A 210 -1.63 12.09 0.48
C ASN A 210 -0.72 10.86 0.58
N LEU A 211 -0.28 10.27 -0.54
CA LEU A 211 0.56 9.08 -0.58
C LEU A 211 2.05 9.44 -0.52
N ALA A 212 2.81 8.71 0.29
CA ALA A 212 4.26 8.79 0.42
C ALA A 212 4.98 8.03 -0.72
N ARG A 213 4.57 8.25 -1.97
CA ARG A 213 5.16 7.63 -3.16
C ARG A 213 5.29 8.65 -4.28
N SER A 214 6.47 9.25 -4.41
CA SER A 214 6.71 10.42 -5.26
C SER A 214 6.59 10.15 -6.77
N SER A 215 7.14 9.03 -7.25
CA SER A 215 7.16 8.69 -8.68
C SER A 215 5.86 8.06 -9.19
N ALA A 216 5.04 7.53 -8.29
CA ALA A 216 3.82 6.79 -8.62
C ALA A 216 2.76 6.94 -7.51
N PRO A 217 2.17 8.13 -7.31
CA PRO A 217 1.20 8.38 -6.23
C PRO A 217 -0.17 7.76 -6.54
N PHE A 218 -0.20 6.45 -6.73
CA PHE A 218 -1.35 5.62 -7.02
C PHE A 218 -1.12 4.21 -6.46
N ILE A 219 -2.20 3.45 -6.35
CA ILE A 219 -2.16 2.02 -6.06
C ILE A 219 -2.54 1.23 -7.31
N PHE A 220 -1.70 0.29 -7.72
CA PHE A 220 -1.96 -0.57 -8.86
C PHE A 220 -3.02 -1.62 -8.50
N LEU A 221 -4.07 -1.70 -9.31
CA LEU A 221 -5.18 -2.61 -9.09
C LEU A 221 -5.07 -3.88 -9.92
N GLY A 222 -4.36 -3.88 -11.05
CA GLY A 222 -4.23 -5.08 -11.89
C GLY A 222 -4.28 -4.78 -13.38
N ALA A 223 -3.82 -5.73 -14.20
CA ALA A 223 -3.78 -5.61 -15.66
C ALA A 223 -4.98 -6.24 -16.38
N THR A 224 -5.83 -7.00 -15.68
CA THR A 224 -6.96 -7.73 -16.29
C THR A 224 -8.23 -7.62 -15.44
N PRO A 225 -9.43 -7.75 -16.05
CA PRO A 225 -10.68 -7.83 -15.32
C PRO A 225 -10.71 -9.03 -14.36
N THR A 226 -10.66 -8.77 -13.06
CA THR A 226 -10.74 -9.80 -12.02
C THR A 226 -11.11 -9.15 -10.68
N LYS A 227 -11.32 -9.96 -9.65
CA LYS A 227 -11.56 -9.47 -8.29
C LYS A 227 -10.28 -8.92 -7.68
N THR A 228 -10.41 -7.76 -7.05
CA THR A 228 -9.37 -7.05 -6.31
C THR A 228 -9.84 -6.83 -4.88
N LYS A 229 -9.03 -7.25 -3.92
CA LYS A 229 -9.23 -6.94 -2.51
C LYS A 229 -8.38 -5.72 -2.16
N LEU A 230 -9.04 -4.66 -1.71
CA LEU A 230 -8.39 -3.50 -1.10
C LEU A 230 -8.44 -3.65 0.42
N THR A 231 -7.29 -3.47 1.06
CA THR A 231 -7.16 -3.42 2.52
C THR A 231 -6.56 -2.08 2.90
N VAL A 232 -7.15 -1.40 3.88
CA VAL A 232 -6.65 -0.14 4.42
C VAL A 232 -6.38 -0.32 5.90
N ASP A 233 -5.10 -0.21 6.27
CA ASP A 233 -4.58 -0.50 7.59
C ASP A 233 -4.35 0.81 8.35
N PHE A 234 -4.93 0.89 9.54
CA PHE A 234 -4.82 2.01 10.48
C PHE A 234 -3.88 1.60 11.61
N GLY A 235 -2.60 1.40 11.26
CA GLY A 235 -1.58 0.88 12.15
C GLY A 235 -1.67 -0.65 12.31
N PRO A 236 -1.05 -1.23 13.35
CA PRO A 236 -0.91 -2.68 13.46
C PRO A 236 -2.21 -3.40 13.85
N THR A 237 -3.16 -2.70 14.49
CA THR A 237 -4.32 -3.34 15.14
C THR A 237 -5.65 -3.13 14.40
N LYS A 238 -5.73 -2.22 13.43
CA LYS A 238 -7.01 -1.80 12.85
C LYS A 238 -6.97 -1.81 11.33
N TYR A 239 -8.06 -2.22 10.70
CA TYR A 239 -8.14 -2.23 9.24
C TYR A 239 -9.59 -2.15 8.72
N ILE A 240 -9.74 -1.84 7.43
CA ILE A 240 -10.98 -2.07 6.68
C ILE A 240 -10.66 -2.77 5.37
N GLU A 241 -11.66 -3.44 4.81
CA GLU A 241 -11.55 -4.16 3.54
C GLU A 241 -12.66 -3.76 2.59
N TYR A 242 -12.36 -3.84 1.30
CA TYR A 242 -13.30 -3.60 0.22
C TYR A 242 -12.95 -4.51 -0.95
N GLU A 243 -13.92 -5.30 -1.39
CA GLU A 243 -13.79 -6.09 -2.60
C GLU A 243 -14.36 -5.32 -3.78
N TYR A 244 -13.55 -5.20 -4.83
CA TYR A 244 -13.94 -4.60 -6.09
C TYR A 244 -13.73 -5.60 -7.22
N THR A 245 -14.63 -5.64 -8.20
CA THR A 245 -14.42 -6.43 -9.42
C THR A 245 -14.05 -5.49 -10.54
N LEU A 246 -12.79 -5.55 -10.99
CA LEU A 246 -12.31 -4.81 -12.16
C LEU A 246 -13.07 -5.32 -13.39
N ARG A 247 -13.70 -4.41 -14.14
CA ARG A 247 -14.46 -4.71 -15.36
C ARG A 247 -13.72 -4.18 -16.56
N ALA A 248 -13.93 -4.79 -17.73
CA ALA A 248 -13.34 -4.32 -18.99
C ALA A 248 -13.60 -2.82 -19.25
N ASN A 249 -14.78 -2.31 -18.88
CA ASN A 249 -15.12 -0.90 -19.00
C ASN A 249 -14.22 0.02 -18.17
N ASP A 250 -13.72 -0.44 -17.02
CA ASP A 250 -12.83 0.37 -16.18
C ASP A 250 -11.50 0.60 -16.90
N PHE A 251 -10.95 -0.43 -17.54
CA PHE A 251 -9.73 -0.34 -18.38
C PHE A 251 -9.96 0.51 -19.63
N ALA A 252 -11.08 0.30 -20.33
CA ALA A 252 -11.43 1.06 -21.54
C ALA A 252 -11.56 2.57 -21.25
N SER A 253 -12.16 2.91 -20.11
CA SER A 253 -12.42 4.31 -19.72
C SER A 253 -11.15 5.16 -19.54
N VAL A 254 -10.00 4.51 -19.33
CA VAL A 254 -8.70 5.16 -19.13
C VAL A 254 -7.66 4.79 -20.18
N GLY A 255 -8.07 4.13 -21.27
CA GLY A 255 -7.18 3.78 -22.38
C GLY A 255 -6.12 2.72 -22.02
N CYS A 256 -6.52 1.72 -21.23
CA CYS A 256 -5.63 0.68 -20.72
C CYS A 256 -5.75 -0.68 -21.43
N LEU A 257 -6.63 -0.78 -22.42
CA LEU A 257 -6.78 -1.94 -23.32
C LEU A 257 -6.08 -1.66 -24.66
#